data_AF-A0A5Z6V268-F1
#
_entry.id   AF-A0A5Z6V268-F1
#
_cell.length_a   1.000
_cell.length_b   1.000
_cell.length_c   1.000
_cell.angle_alpha   90.00
_cell.angle_beta   90.00
_cell.angle_gamma   90.00
#
_symmetry.space_group_name_H-M   'P 1'
#
loop_
_entity.id
_entity.type
_entity.pdbx_description
1 polymer ?
#
loop_
_entity_poly.entity_id
_entity_poly.type
_entity_poly.pdbx_seq_one_letter_code
_entity_poly.pdbx_strand_id
1 'polypeptide(L)'
;LFQRARDDQNAGCQTDYVHAAIIADQMMSNASELRGLHGDLHHENIMFSSRGWLVIDPVGLVGEVGFGAANMFYDPADRDDLCLDPRRIAQMADAFSRALDVDPRRLLDQAYAYGCLSAAWNADGEEEQRDLAIAAAIKQVRQTSY
;
A
#
# COMPACT_ATOMS: atom_id res chain seq x y z
N LEU A 1 1.52 9.35 9.24
CA LEU A 1 2.89 8.96 8.83
C LEU A 1 3.97 9.98 9.19
N PHE A 2 4.12 11.10 8.47
CA PHE A 2 5.27 12.02 8.63
C PHE A 2 5.47 12.54 10.06
N GLN A 3 4.39 12.82 10.80
CA GLN A 3 4.50 13.24 12.20
C GLN A 3 5.10 12.13 13.06
N ARG A 4 4.55 10.91 13.01
CA ARG A 4 5.06 9.73 13.73
C ARG A 4 6.53 9.45 13.39
N ALA A 5 6.89 9.53 12.10
CA ALA A 5 8.26 9.37 11.65
C ALA A 5 9.22 10.41 12.28
N ARG A 6 8.81 11.68 12.37
CA ARG A 6 9.62 12.73 13.04
C ARG A 6 9.76 12.46 14.54
N ASP A 7 8.69 12.04 15.19
CA ASP A 7 8.70 11.75 16.63
C ASP A 7 9.64 10.57 16.94
N ASP A 8 9.57 9.50 16.15
CA ASP A 8 10.48 8.35 16.25
C ASP A 8 11.93 8.74 15.99
N GLN A 9 12.18 9.56 14.95
CA GLN A 9 13.52 10.05 14.63
C GLN A 9 14.11 10.91 15.75
N ASN A 10 13.31 11.79 16.36
CA ASN A 10 13.72 12.61 17.50
C ASN A 10 14.02 11.77 18.75
N ALA A 11 13.34 10.62 18.90
CA ALA A 11 13.62 9.64 19.93
C ALA A 11 14.84 8.74 19.62
N GLY A 12 15.48 8.90 18.44
CA GLY A 12 16.60 8.07 18.00
C GLY A 12 16.20 6.68 17.50
N CYS A 13 14.91 6.45 17.24
CA CYS A 13 14.38 5.19 16.73
C CYS A 13 14.43 5.15 15.19
N GLN A 14 14.70 3.96 14.63
CA GLN A 14 14.66 3.70 13.18
C GLN A 14 13.53 2.72 12.88
N THR A 15 12.30 3.23 12.87
CA THR A 15 11.08 2.44 12.67
C THR A 15 10.68 2.33 11.20
N ASP A 16 9.71 1.47 10.89
CA ASP A 16 9.10 1.45 9.56
C ASP A 16 8.41 2.77 9.20
N TYR A 17 7.92 3.54 10.18
CA TYR A 17 7.41 4.89 9.93
C TYR A 17 8.49 5.83 9.37
N VAL A 18 9.71 5.79 9.92
CA VAL A 18 10.84 6.60 9.43
C VAL A 18 11.18 6.21 7.99
N HIS A 19 11.32 4.91 7.73
CA HIS A 19 11.65 4.42 6.39
C HIS A 19 10.54 4.74 5.36
N ALA A 20 9.28 4.49 5.71
CA ALA A 20 8.14 4.77 4.83
C ALA A 20 7.98 6.28 4.56
N ALA A 21 8.27 7.14 5.54
CA ALA A 21 8.24 8.58 5.34
C ALA A 21 9.29 9.04 4.31
N ILE A 22 10.50 8.47 4.34
CA ILE A 22 11.54 8.77 3.33
C ILE A 22 11.08 8.33 1.94
N ILE A 23 10.53 7.11 1.81
CA ILE A 23 10.03 6.59 0.53
C ILE A 23 8.86 7.45 0.03
N ALA A 24 7.92 7.81 0.90
CA ALA A 24 6.79 8.69 0.57
C ALA A 24 7.27 10.07 0.08
N ASP A 25 8.24 10.69 0.76
CA ASP A 25 8.81 11.97 0.36
C ASP A 25 9.48 11.91 -1.01
N GLN A 26 10.24 10.84 -1.27
CA GLN A 26 10.87 10.59 -2.57
C GLN A 26 9.83 10.39 -3.68
N MET A 27 8.78 9.60 -3.43
CA MET A 27 7.70 9.36 -4.39
C MET A 27 6.92 10.63 -4.69
N MET A 28 6.60 11.45 -3.67
CA MET A 28 5.90 12.73 -3.89
C MET A 28 6.78 13.71 -4.69
N SER A 29 8.08 13.74 -4.44
CA SER A 29 9.01 14.66 -5.10
C SER A 29 9.27 14.31 -6.57
N ASN A 30 9.10 13.05 -6.96
CA ASN A 30 9.31 12.57 -8.33
C ASN A 30 8.04 12.03 -9.00
N ALA A 31 6.87 12.31 -8.42
CA ALA A 31 5.60 11.84 -8.96
C ALA A 31 5.37 12.41 -10.36
N SER A 32 4.96 11.55 -11.29
CA SER A 32 4.62 11.95 -12.65
C SER A 32 3.33 11.28 -13.10
N GLU A 33 2.68 11.84 -14.12
CA GLU A 33 1.47 11.27 -14.70
C GLU A 33 0.32 10.99 -13.72
N LEU A 34 0.00 11.97 -12.86
CA LEU A 34 -1.10 11.85 -11.91
C LEU A 34 -2.44 11.56 -12.63
N ARG A 35 -3.23 10.67 -12.05
CA ARG A 35 -4.56 10.25 -12.52
C ARG A 35 -5.57 10.30 -11.36
N GLY A 36 -6.85 10.26 -11.71
CA GLY A 36 -7.91 10.00 -10.72
C GLY A 36 -7.83 8.55 -10.24
N LEU A 37 -7.80 8.35 -8.93
CA LEU A 37 -7.74 7.05 -8.27
C LEU A 37 -9.03 6.80 -7.48
N HIS A 38 -9.38 5.52 -7.30
CA HIS A 38 -10.52 5.12 -6.48
C HIS A 38 -10.41 5.60 -5.03
N GLY A 39 -9.22 5.45 -4.43
CA GLY A 39 -8.93 5.83 -3.05
C GLY A 39 -9.30 4.77 -2.01
N ASP A 40 -10.19 3.85 -2.36
CA ASP A 40 -10.60 2.75 -1.48
C ASP A 40 -10.89 1.45 -2.25
N LEU A 41 -9.91 1.01 -3.05
CA LEU A 41 -10.10 -0.15 -3.93
C LEU A 41 -9.82 -1.44 -3.15
N HIS A 42 -10.88 -2.19 -2.87
CA HIS A 42 -10.82 -3.53 -2.30
C HIS A 42 -11.91 -4.43 -2.89
N HIS A 43 -11.82 -5.73 -2.60
CA HIS A 43 -12.65 -6.76 -3.23
C HIS A 43 -14.17 -6.58 -3.02
N GLU A 44 -14.62 -5.93 -1.94
CA GLU A 44 -16.05 -5.67 -1.72
C GLU A 44 -16.56 -4.50 -2.57
N ASN A 45 -15.68 -3.57 -2.92
CA ASN A 45 -15.96 -2.47 -3.86
C ASN A 45 -15.82 -2.90 -5.34
N ILE A 46 -15.65 -4.20 -5.61
CA ILE A 46 -15.59 -4.79 -6.95
C ILE A 46 -16.72 -5.80 -7.11
N MET A 47 -17.72 -5.45 -7.91
CA MET A 47 -18.91 -6.26 -8.09
C MET A 47 -19.06 -6.75 -9.53
N PHE A 48 -19.51 -8.00 -9.68
CA PHE A 48 -19.90 -8.52 -10.98
C PHE A 48 -21.38 -8.23 -11.27
N SER A 49 -21.67 -7.72 -12.47
CA SER A 49 -23.02 -7.41 -12.93
C SER A 49 -23.23 -7.86 -14.37
N SER A 50 -24.43 -7.64 -14.91
CA SER A 50 -24.70 -7.84 -16.34
C SER A 50 -23.85 -6.95 -17.26
N ARG A 51 -23.23 -5.89 -16.73
CA ARG A 51 -22.28 -5.02 -17.44
C ARG A 51 -20.82 -5.49 -17.33
N GLY A 52 -20.57 -6.62 -16.67
CA GLY A 52 -19.24 -7.08 -16.28
C GLY A 52 -18.83 -6.61 -14.88
N TRP A 53 -17.53 -6.62 -14.63
CA TRP A 53 -16.93 -6.14 -13.39
C TRP A 53 -17.05 -4.62 -13.28
N LEU A 54 -17.56 -4.14 -12.14
CA LEU A 54 -17.74 -2.73 -11.83
C LEU A 54 -17.01 -2.41 -10.53
N VAL A 55 -16.34 -1.26 -10.51
CA VAL A 55 -15.78 -0.67 -9.30
C VAL A 55 -16.76 0.40 -8.80
N ILE A 56 -17.06 0.41 -7.51
CA ILE A 56 -18.04 1.29 -6.86
C ILE A 56 -17.49 1.95 -5.61
N ASP A 57 -18.16 3.00 -5.15
CA ASP A 57 -17.86 3.76 -3.92
C ASP A 57 -16.45 4.41 -3.87
N PRO A 58 -16.09 5.24 -4.86
CA PRO A 58 -14.80 5.91 -4.84
C PRO A 58 -14.77 7.02 -3.79
N VAL A 59 -13.73 7.03 -2.96
CA VAL A 59 -13.32 8.21 -2.18
C VAL A 59 -12.85 9.33 -3.12
N GLY A 60 -12.17 8.97 -4.20
CA GLY A 60 -11.68 9.90 -5.22
C GLY A 60 -10.41 10.63 -4.79
N LEU A 61 -9.26 10.12 -5.22
CA LEU A 61 -7.94 10.74 -4.98
C LEU A 61 -7.28 11.15 -6.30
N VAL A 62 -6.24 11.99 -6.22
CA VAL A 62 -5.33 12.26 -7.33
C VAL A 62 -3.95 11.76 -6.95
N GLY A 63 -3.38 10.87 -7.77
CA GLY A 63 -2.09 10.26 -7.47
C GLY A 63 -1.55 9.45 -8.64
N GLU A 64 -0.40 8.79 -8.43
CA GLU A 64 0.16 7.87 -9.40
C GLU A 64 -0.68 6.59 -9.48
N VAL A 65 -0.80 6.02 -10.69
CA VAL A 65 -1.71 4.88 -10.96
C VAL A 65 -1.41 3.66 -10.08
N GLY A 66 -0.12 3.38 -9.81
CA GLY A 66 0.29 2.25 -8.96
C GLY A 66 -0.22 2.34 -7.52
N PHE A 67 -0.35 3.56 -6.97
CA PHE A 67 -0.87 3.77 -5.62
C PHE A 67 -2.34 3.37 -5.52
N GLY A 68 -3.09 3.42 -6.62
CA GLY A 68 -4.50 3.01 -6.67
C GLY A 68 -4.73 1.53 -6.34
N ALA A 69 -3.69 0.70 -6.34
CA ALA A 69 -3.77 -0.73 -5.97
C ALA A 69 -3.21 -1.03 -4.56
N ALA A 70 -2.73 -0.02 -3.82
CA ALA A 70 -2.03 -0.23 -2.55
C ALA A 70 -2.90 -0.93 -1.50
N ASN A 71 -4.14 -0.48 -1.29
CA ASN A 71 -5.07 -1.04 -0.31
C ASN A 71 -5.29 -2.54 -0.53
N MET A 72 -5.33 -3.00 -1.78
CA MET A 72 -5.60 -4.41 -2.10
C MET A 72 -4.59 -5.39 -1.48
N PHE A 73 -3.36 -4.96 -1.18
CA PHE A 73 -2.38 -5.83 -0.50
C PHE A 73 -2.71 -6.08 0.97
N TYR A 74 -3.47 -5.19 1.59
CA TYR A 74 -3.92 -5.25 2.99
C TYR A 74 -5.27 -5.97 3.14
N ASP A 75 -5.88 -6.29 2.00
CA ASP A 75 -7.14 -7.01 1.87
C ASP A 75 -6.96 -8.48 1.45
N PRO A 76 -7.89 -9.36 1.84
CA PRO A 76 -9.11 -9.07 2.60
C PRO A 76 -8.87 -8.97 4.11
N ALA A 77 -9.71 -8.20 4.81
CA ALA A 77 -9.80 -8.19 6.27
C ALA A 77 -9.97 -9.62 6.84
N ASP A 78 -9.45 -9.84 8.05
CA ASP A 78 -9.47 -11.14 8.76
C ASP A 78 -8.76 -12.31 8.05
N ARG A 79 -8.01 -12.04 6.97
CA ARG A 79 -7.23 -13.04 6.21
C ARG A 79 -5.76 -12.69 6.18
N ASP A 80 -5.19 -12.55 7.36
CA ASP A 80 -3.76 -12.26 7.54
C ASP A 80 -2.88 -13.38 6.96
N ASP A 81 -3.38 -14.62 6.94
CA ASP A 81 -2.75 -15.73 6.24
C ASP A 81 -2.52 -15.45 4.74
N LEU A 82 -3.42 -14.71 4.10
CA LEU A 82 -3.27 -14.26 2.71
C LEU A 82 -2.46 -12.97 2.60
N CYS A 83 -2.69 -12.00 3.48
CA CYS A 83 -2.02 -10.71 3.41
C CYS A 83 -0.52 -10.80 3.74
N LEU A 84 -0.14 -11.76 4.58
CA LEU A 84 1.24 -12.03 4.96
C LEU A 84 1.93 -13.06 4.06
N ASP A 85 1.23 -13.72 3.12
CA ASP A 85 1.85 -14.69 2.22
C ASP A 85 2.75 -13.98 1.17
N PRO A 86 4.08 -14.14 1.24
CA PRO A 86 5.00 -13.48 0.31
C PRO A 86 4.77 -13.91 -1.15
N ARG A 87 4.28 -15.14 -1.38
CA ARG A 87 3.96 -15.60 -2.74
C ARG A 87 2.77 -14.84 -3.29
N ARG A 88 1.73 -14.60 -2.48
CA ARG A 88 0.56 -13.81 -2.89
C ARG A 88 0.96 -12.36 -3.16
N ILE A 89 1.75 -11.75 -2.28
CA ILE A 89 2.25 -10.38 -2.48
C ILE A 89 3.00 -10.27 -3.82
N ALA A 90 3.93 -11.19 -4.11
CA ALA A 90 4.68 -11.18 -5.36
C ALA A 90 3.77 -11.35 -6.59
N GLN A 91 2.81 -12.29 -6.53
CA GLN A 91 1.85 -12.52 -7.61
C GLN A 91 0.94 -11.31 -7.87
N MET A 92 0.50 -10.61 -6.81
CA MET A 92 -0.29 -9.40 -6.92
C MET A 92 0.53 -8.25 -7.52
N ALA A 93 1.77 -8.07 -7.09
CA ALA A 93 2.67 -7.07 -7.66
C ALA A 93 2.89 -7.30 -9.16
N ASP A 94 3.14 -8.54 -9.57
CA ASP A 94 3.25 -8.94 -10.97
C ASP A 94 1.98 -8.67 -11.78
N ALA A 95 0.81 -9.01 -11.22
CA ALA A 95 -0.47 -8.82 -11.88
C ALA A 95 -0.80 -7.34 -12.06
N PHE A 96 -0.65 -6.53 -11.01
CA PHE A 96 -0.92 -5.10 -11.06
C PHE A 96 0.11 -4.35 -11.89
N SER A 97 1.39 -4.71 -11.81
CA SER A 97 2.43 -4.15 -12.67
C SER A 97 2.06 -4.29 -14.14
N ARG A 98 1.67 -5.50 -14.58
CA ARG A 98 1.24 -5.73 -15.97
C ARG A 98 -0.05 -5.00 -16.33
N ALA A 99 -1.01 -4.93 -15.42
CA ALA A 99 -2.31 -4.31 -15.69
C ALA A 99 -2.25 -2.78 -15.74
N LEU A 100 -1.37 -2.18 -14.93
CA LEU A 100 -1.26 -0.73 -14.77
C LEU A 100 -0.05 -0.13 -15.53
N ASP A 101 0.80 -0.97 -16.11
CA ASP A 101 2.07 -0.58 -16.74
C ASP A 101 2.99 0.21 -15.80
N VAL A 102 3.20 -0.33 -14.59
CA VAL A 102 4.02 0.28 -13.53
C VAL A 102 5.12 -0.69 -13.10
N ASP A 103 6.31 -0.17 -12.80
CA ASP A 103 7.39 -0.94 -12.20
C ASP A 103 6.92 -1.60 -10.88
N PRO A 104 6.98 -2.94 -10.75
CA PRO A 104 6.56 -3.64 -9.53
C PRO A 104 7.32 -3.14 -8.29
N ARG A 105 8.56 -2.65 -8.46
CA ARG A 105 9.32 -2.05 -7.36
C ARG A 105 8.65 -0.80 -6.82
N ARG A 106 8.25 0.11 -7.71
CA ARG A 106 7.57 1.37 -7.33
C ARG A 106 6.20 1.08 -6.73
N LEU A 107 5.48 0.09 -7.28
CA LEU A 107 4.18 -0.32 -6.77
C LEU A 107 4.26 -0.89 -5.34
N LEU A 108 5.26 -1.73 -5.04
CA LEU A 108 5.48 -2.25 -3.69
C LEU A 108 5.99 -1.15 -2.73
N ASP A 109 6.78 -0.19 -3.21
CA ASP A 109 7.19 0.98 -2.40
C ASP A 109 5.96 1.83 -2.01
N GLN A 110 5.01 2.02 -2.94
CA GLN A 110 3.74 2.69 -2.70
C GLN A 110 2.86 1.92 -1.71
N ALA A 111 2.75 0.59 -1.85
CA ALA A 111 1.99 -0.27 -0.93
C ALA A 111 2.59 -0.27 0.49
N TYR A 112 3.92 -0.36 0.60
CA TYR A 112 4.62 -0.26 1.89
C TYR A 112 4.37 1.09 2.59
N ALA A 113 4.48 2.19 1.84
CA ALA A 113 4.22 3.53 2.37
C ALA A 113 2.75 3.70 2.78
N TYR A 114 1.82 3.12 2.02
CA TYR A 114 0.39 3.11 2.35
C TYR A 114 0.13 2.38 3.67
N GLY A 115 0.65 1.17 3.89
CA GLY A 115 0.44 0.47 5.17
C GLY A 115 0.99 1.23 6.36
N CYS A 116 2.17 1.84 6.23
CA CYS A 116 2.72 2.67 7.30
C CYS A 116 1.90 3.96 7.51
N LEU A 117 1.23 4.48 6.47
CA LEU A 117 0.29 5.58 6.60
C LEU A 117 -0.98 5.14 7.34
N SER A 118 -1.55 4.00 6.95
CA SER A 118 -2.73 3.38 7.58
C SER A 118 -2.46 3.07 9.06
N ALA A 119 -1.36 2.41 9.37
CA ALA A 119 -0.93 2.12 10.73
C ALA A 119 -0.79 3.40 11.58
N ALA A 120 -0.19 4.45 11.03
CA ALA A 120 -0.05 5.73 11.73
C ALA A 120 -1.38 6.46 11.93
N TRP A 121 -2.42 6.13 11.17
CA TRP A 121 -3.77 6.66 11.35
C TRP A 121 -4.52 5.89 12.44
N ASN A 122 -4.37 4.57 12.48
CA ASN A 122 -4.99 3.65 13.45
C ASN A 122 -4.13 3.42 14.71
N ALA A 123 -3.33 4.42 15.10
CA ALA A 123 -2.30 4.29 16.12
C ALA A 123 -2.84 3.72 17.46
N ASP A 124 -1.98 2.94 18.13
CA ASP A 124 -2.17 2.34 19.44
C ASP A 124 -3.23 1.22 19.50
N GLY A 125 -3.54 0.60 18.34
CA GLY A 125 -4.51 -0.49 18.19
C GLY A 125 -3.99 -1.77 17.53
N GLU A 126 -4.84 -2.80 17.48
CA GLU A 126 -4.55 -4.07 16.76
C GLU A 126 -4.36 -3.84 15.25
N GLU A 127 -5.10 -2.88 14.69
CA GLU A 127 -4.99 -2.49 13.28
C GLU A 127 -3.61 -1.92 12.93
N GLU A 128 -3.00 -1.12 13.82
CA GLU A 128 -1.62 -0.62 13.63
C GLU A 128 -0.64 -1.78 13.47
N GLN A 129 -0.71 -2.77 14.37
CA GLN A 129 0.21 -3.91 14.38
C GLN A 129 0.04 -4.77 13.13
N ARG A 130 -1.21 -4.99 12.70
CA ARG A 130 -1.54 -5.72 11.48
C ARG A 130 -0.97 -5.03 10.24
N ASP A 131 -1.22 -3.73 10.10
CA ASP A 131 -0.75 -2.96 8.95
C ASP A 131 0.78 -2.91 8.88
N LEU A 132 1.46 -2.75 10.02
CA LEU A 132 2.92 -2.81 10.08
C LEU A 132 3.46 -4.20 9.72
N ALA A 133 2.80 -5.29 10.15
CA ALA A 133 3.21 -6.65 9.80
C ALA A 133 3.11 -6.91 8.29
N ILE A 134 2.01 -6.49 7.65
CA ILE A 134 1.81 -6.60 6.21
C ILE A 134 2.81 -5.70 5.46
N ALA A 135 3.04 -4.47 5.93
CA ALA A 135 4.05 -3.58 5.36
C ALA A 135 5.45 -4.20 5.40
N ALA A 136 5.82 -4.84 6.52
CA ALA A 136 7.09 -5.55 6.64
C ALA A 136 7.22 -6.72 5.65
N ALA A 137 6.16 -7.50 5.44
CA ALA A 137 6.13 -8.58 4.46
C ALA A 137 6.28 -8.04 3.01
N ILE A 138 5.58 -6.96 2.67
CA ILE A 138 5.70 -6.26 1.38
C ILE A 138 7.14 -5.78 1.15
N LYS A 139 7.74 -5.13 2.15
CA LYS A 139 9.12 -4.67 2.11
C LYS A 139 10.10 -5.83 1.89
N GLN A 140 9.88 -6.97 2.54
CA GLN A 140 10.71 -8.15 2.36
C GLN A 140 10.62 -8.70 0.93
N VAL A 141 9.42 -8.82 0.36
CA VAL A 141 9.23 -9.24 -1.05
C VAL A 141 9.91 -8.26 -1.99
N ARG A 142 9.75 -6.96 -1.74
CA ARG A 142 10.38 -5.86 -2.50
C ARG A 142 11.91 -5.85 -2.45
N GLN A 143 12.52 -6.49 -1.45
CA GLN A 143 13.99 -6.60 -1.34
C GLN A 143 14.53 -7.90 -1.92
N THR A 144 13.73 -8.96 -1.93
CA THR A 144 14.18 -10.33 -2.27
C THR A 144 13.78 -10.77 -3.67
N SER A 145 12.67 -10.25 -4.20
CA SER A 145 12.10 -10.68 -5.49
C SER A 145 12.28 -9.67 -6.61
N TYR A 146 12.58 -8.41 -6.27
CA TYR A 146 12.77 -7.31 -7.21
C TYR A 146 13.98 -6.48 -6.80
#